data_AF-A0A8H5RMH8-F1
#
_entry.id   AF-A0A8H5RMH8-F1
#
_cell.length_a   1.000
_cell.length_b   1.000
_cell.length_c   1.000
_cell.angle_alpha   90.00
_cell.angle_beta   90.00
_cell.angle_gamma   90.00
#
_symmetry.space_group_name_H-M   'P 1'
#
loop_
_entity.id
_entity.type
_entity.pdbx_description
1 polymer ?
#
loop_
_entity_poly.entity_id
_entity_poly.type
_entity_poly.pdbx_seq_one_letter_code
_entity_poly.pdbx_strand_id
1 'polypeptide(L)'
;MGPSDSDAAQCLRPLSYTVAAADELVGRVTTDALPNQLERDIRCANFSIASAFNRGNHLFSSRTVYDERGGSQFNAVVMAQGCVSYDEAIELYNHALSKVIHVLDCPCIGNNDESLAAIVILSTCELFLFHASTSWNAHAQGVSEILRHRAVPESNTSSWNDLCRRLCVICVIQALSQKKPLNLEPNLWRKHIGPWAAPESFGALLDMTIDIPSVMAEAHTLALSNEKDRDKVLRYVNLLTEKFRLLDDWRALVHRNIAARNQTPLFWSVPSRASNPADDGYPEKLFPFALIFSSVEAASPWILGSSIMLDILETILLFRGSLGSLGVSSSLGESLDGYKEKSSPNQADADHIARMLCQSVEYCYRSENGTFGPQITCNAQATLLGYFAGRGPGTSFGIDLMQFKPPPEL
;
A
#
# COMPACT_ATOMS: atom_id res chain seq x y z
N MET A 1 -19.60 -15.83 53.93
CA MET A 1 -20.40 -14.59 53.99
C MET A 1 -19.77 -13.57 53.05
N GLY A 2 -20.57 -12.69 52.44
CA GLY A 2 -20.17 -11.88 51.28
C GLY A 2 -19.22 -10.72 51.56
N PRO A 3 -18.79 -10.01 50.50
CA PRO A 3 -17.84 -8.90 50.56
C PRO A 3 -18.51 -7.56 50.86
N SER A 4 -17.71 -6.53 51.11
CA SER A 4 -18.11 -5.12 51.02
C SER A 4 -16.95 -4.27 50.49
N ASP A 5 -17.21 -3.55 49.41
CA ASP A 5 -16.29 -2.63 48.75
C ASP A 5 -15.99 -1.36 49.59
N SER A 6 -14.86 -0.70 49.31
CA SER A 6 -14.88 0.70 48.81
C SER A 6 -13.47 1.23 48.47
N ASP A 7 -13.38 1.82 47.27
CA ASP A 7 -12.60 3.02 46.94
C ASP A 7 -11.07 3.02 47.07
N ALA A 8 -10.41 2.64 45.96
CA ALA A 8 -9.07 3.09 45.60
C ALA A 8 -9.11 3.95 44.32
N ALA A 9 -9.61 5.19 44.44
CA ALA A 9 -9.51 6.18 43.37
C ALA A 9 -8.16 6.91 43.44
N GLN A 10 -7.21 6.55 42.56
CA GLN A 10 -6.00 7.36 42.33
C GLN A 10 -5.77 7.66 40.86
N CYS A 11 -5.59 8.95 40.59
CA CYS A 11 -5.47 9.57 39.27
C CYS A 11 -4.51 8.87 38.30
N LEU A 12 -5.06 8.34 37.21
CA LEU A 12 -4.32 8.23 35.96
C LEU A 12 -4.12 9.63 35.38
N ARG A 13 -2.85 10.05 35.22
CA ARG A 13 -2.49 11.25 34.46
C ARG A 13 -2.63 10.95 32.97
N PRO A 14 -3.17 11.87 32.13
CA PRO A 14 -3.11 11.69 30.69
C PRO A 14 -1.66 11.76 30.20
N LEU A 15 -1.20 10.71 29.51
CA LEU A 15 0.05 10.74 28.75
C LEU A 15 -0.18 11.53 27.45
N SER A 16 0.21 12.80 27.44
CA SER A 16 0.16 13.67 26.28
C SER A 16 1.27 13.32 25.26
N TYR A 17 0.99 12.38 24.35
CA TYR A 17 1.92 11.89 23.32
C TYR A 17 1.24 11.65 21.97
N THR A 18 0.69 12.71 21.33
CA THR A 18 0.01 12.58 20.01
C THR A 18 0.21 13.75 19.03
N VAL A 19 1.16 14.67 19.27
CA VAL A 19 1.43 15.80 18.35
C VAL A 19 2.83 15.74 17.69
N ALA A 20 3.80 15.05 18.30
CA ALA A 20 5.20 15.10 17.87
C ALA A 20 5.49 14.50 16.48
N ALA A 21 4.78 13.47 16.03
CA ALA A 21 5.14 12.70 14.83
C ALA A 21 4.94 13.47 13.50
N ALA A 22 3.99 14.41 13.45
CA ALA A 22 3.79 15.27 12.29
C ALA A 22 4.77 16.46 12.29
N ASP A 23 5.01 17.06 13.46
CA ASP A 23 5.95 18.17 13.63
C ASP A 23 7.41 17.73 13.46
N GLU A 24 7.79 16.48 13.75
CA GLU A 24 9.18 16.02 13.62
C GLU A 24 9.64 15.84 12.16
N LEU A 25 8.71 15.60 11.22
CA LEU A 25 9.03 15.53 9.79
C LEU A 25 9.11 16.92 9.12
N VAL A 26 8.36 17.91 9.64
CA VAL A 26 8.37 19.31 9.15
C VAL A 26 9.46 20.13 9.85
N GLY A 27 9.72 19.86 11.13
CA GLY A 27 10.62 20.62 12.01
C GLY A 27 12.11 20.32 11.85
N ARG A 28 12.49 19.31 11.07
CA ARG A 28 13.90 19.03 10.73
C ARG A 28 14.39 19.76 9.46
N VAL A 29 13.51 20.48 8.76
CA VAL A 29 13.83 21.25 7.54
C VAL A 29 14.00 22.74 7.87
N THR A 30 15.04 23.10 8.64
CA THR A 30 15.53 24.48 8.79
C THR A 30 16.99 24.56 9.26
N THR A 31 17.92 24.93 8.38
CA THR A 31 18.98 25.94 8.60
C THR A 31 19.64 26.30 7.26
N ASP A 32 19.06 27.27 6.55
CA ASP A 32 19.72 28.41 5.88
C ASP A 32 18.77 29.06 4.85
N ALA A 33 19.13 30.23 4.30
CA ALA A 33 18.16 31.30 4.01
C ALA A 33 17.61 31.43 2.56
N LEU A 34 16.33 31.85 2.48
CA LEU A 34 15.54 32.40 1.34
C LEU A 34 15.01 31.39 0.28
N PRO A 35 13.86 31.68 -0.40
CA PRO A 35 12.96 32.84 -0.31
C PRO A 35 11.53 32.54 0.21
N ASN A 36 11.01 33.50 0.98
CA ASN A 36 10.01 33.30 2.05
C ASN A 36 8.51 33.17 1.66
N GLN A 37 8.12 33.07 0.38
CA GLN A 37 6.68 33.05 0.02
C GLN A 37 6.21 31.76 -0.64
N LEU A 38 6.92 31.21 -1.63
CA LEU A 38 6.53 29.93 -2.24
C LEU A 38 6.57 28.79 -1.22
N GLU A 39 7.59 28.79 -0.36
CA GLU A 39 7.70 27.85 0.75
C GLU A 39 6.54 28.02 1.75
N ARG A 40 6.13 29.25 2.09
CA ARG A 40 4.95 29.47 2.94
C ARG A 40 3.67 29.05 2.25
N ASP A 41 3.51 29.32 0.96
CA ASP A 41 2.33 28.90 0.20
C ASP A 41 2.25 27.38 0.11
N ILE A 42 3.37 26.67 -0.11
CA ILE A 42 3.43 25.21 -0.15
C ILE A 42 3.27 24.64 1.27
N ARG A 43 3.92 25.20 2.31
CA ARG A 43 3.70 24.80 3.71
C ARG A 43 2.25 25.05 4.13
N CYS A 44 1.62 26.17 3.74
CA CYS A 44 0.22 26.48 4.04
C CYS A 44 -0.75 25.63 3.23
N ALA A 45 -0.47 25.31 1.96
CA ALA A 45 -1.27 24.38 1.17
C ALA A 45 -1.15 22.96 1.73
N ASN A 46 0.07 22.47 1.95
CA ASN A 46 0.33 21.15 2.53
C ASN A 46 -0.24 21.04 3.95
N PHE A 47 -0.11 22.08 4.79
CA PHE A 47 -0.71 22.11 6.11
C PHE A 47 -2.24 22.22 6.02
N SER A 48 -2.83 23.00 5.12
CA SER A 48 -4.29 23.09 4.98
C SER A 48 -4.88 21.80 4.40
N ILE A 49 -4.20 21.15 3.46
CA ILE A 49 -4.57 19.86 2.88
C ILE A 49 -4.40 18.76 3.92
N ALA A 50 -3.21 18.57 4.49
CA ALA A 50 -2.97 17.56 5.52
C ALA A 50 -3.77 17.80 6.80
N SER A 51 -4.12 19.05 7.13
CA SER A 51 -4.95 19.39 8.28
C SER A 51 -6.44 19.39 7.98
N ALA A 52 -6.89 19.51 6.72
CA ALA A 52 -8.25 19.15 6.31
C ALA A 52 -8.42 17.62 6.37
N PHE A 53 -7.45 16.87 5.86
CA PHE A 53 -7.41 15.41 5.94
C PHE A 53 -7.30 14.89 7.40
N ASN A 54 -6.47 15.51 8.26
CA ASN A 54 -6.38 15.13 9.68
C ASN A 54 -7.54 15.66 10.55
N ARG A 55 -8.40 16.57 10.06
CA ARG A 55 -9.58 17.06 10.79
C ARG A 55 -10.91 16.49 10.28
N GLY A 56 -10.91 15.68 9.22
CA GLY A 56 -12.12 15.12 8.62
C GLY A 56 -12.47 13.69 9.05
N ASN A 57 -13.20 13.47 10.16
CA ASN A 57 -13.68 12.14 10.60
C ASN A 57 -15.23 12.04 10.76
N HIS A 58 -15.94 11.30 9.85
CA HIS A 58 -17.41 11.09 9.75
C HIS A 58 -18.08 11.27 8.34
N LEU A 59 -19.38 11.10 8.15
CA LEU A 59 -20.20 11.23 6.90
C LEU A 59 -19.61 11.84 5.56
N PHE A 60 -19.21 11.04 4.54
CA PHE A 60 -19.50 11.34 3.10
C PHE A 60 -20.95 10.90 2.83
N SER A 61 -21.81 11.75 2.26
CA SER A 61 -23.20 11.37 1.94
C SER A 61 -23.29 10.78 0.54
N SER A 62 -23.78 9.53 0.44
CA SER A 62 -24.00 8.87 -0.85
C SER A 62 -24.94 9.68 -1.74
N ARG A 63 -24.51 9.97 -2.96
CA ARG A 63 -25.41 10.33 -4.07
C ARG A 63 -25.31 9.25 -5.12
N THR A 64 -26.16 8.24 -4.99
CA THR A 64 -26.21 7.08 -5.89
C THR A 64 -26.64 7.52 -7.29
N VAL A 65 -25.65 7.73 -8.17
CA VAL A 65 -25.86 7.81 -9.61
C VAL A 65 -25.35 6.50 -10.19
N TYR A 66 -26.26 5.71 -10.75
CA TYR A 66 -25.90 4.50 -11.48
C TYR A 66 -25.23 4.90 -12.80
N ASP A 67 -23.93 4.59 -12.95
CA ASP A 67 -23.29 4.51 -14.26
C ASP A 67 -23.28 3.05 -14.71
N GLU A 68 -23.80 2.76 -15.90
CA GLU A 68 -24.00 1.42 -16.44
C GLU A 68 -22.68 0.74 -16.91
N ARG A 69 -21.52 1.18 -16.40
CA ARG A 69 -20.18 0.74 -16.85
C ARG A 69 -19.24 0.27 -15.74
N GLY A 70 -19.75 -0.45 -14.75
CA GLY A 70 -18.96 -1.39 -13.94
C GLY A 70 -17.74 -0.81 -13.20
N GLY A 71 -17.72 0.49 -12.90
CA GLY A 71 -16.65 1.10 -12.11
C GLY A 71 -16.78 0.73 -10.63
N SER A 72 -15.69 0.25 -10.01
CA SER A 72 -15.65 0.03 -8.56
C SER A 72 -15.81 1.36 -7.80
N GLN A 73 -16.79 1.44 -6.92
CA GLN A 73 -16.94 2.56 -5.99
C GLN A 73 -16.13 2.30 -4.71
N PHE A 74 -15.11 3.12 -4.48
CA PHE A 74 -14.41 3.18 -3.19
C PHE A 74 -15.10 4.22 -2.31
N ASN A 75 -15.91 3.76 -1.35
CA ASN A 75 -16.63 4.61 -0.42
C ASN A 75 -15.97 4.57 0.98
N ALA A 76 -15.13 5.58 1.28
CA ALA A 76 -14.68 5.87 2.64
C ALA A 76 -15.42 7.12 3.18
N VAL A 77 -15.82 7.08 4.45
CA VAL A 77 -16.82 8.01 5.02
C VAL A 77 -16.19 8.80 6.17
N VAL A 78 -15.60 9.96 5.85
CA VAL A 78 -14.71 10.78 6.72
C VAL A 78 -14.86 12.32 6.52
N MET A 79 -15.28 13.07 7.56
CA MET A 79 -15.58 14.52 7.65
C MET A 79 -15.98 14.90 9.10
N ALA A 80 -15.37 15.91 9.71
CA ALA A 80 -15.94 16.70 10.82
C ALA A 80 -15.97 18.18 10.40
N GLN A 81 -16.69 19.03 11.16
CA GLN A 81 -17.00 20.40 10.72
C GLN A 81 -15.77 21.34 10.72
N GLY A 82 -15.73 22.25 9.74
CA GLY A 82 -14.55 23.01 9.33
C GLY A 82 -13.99 22.59 7.96
N CYS A 83 -14.83 21.94 7.15
CA CYS A 83 -14.42 21.19 5.96
C CYS A 83 -14.22 22.10 4.73
N VAL A 84 -13.09 21.90 4.06
CA VAL A 84 -12.88 22.31 2.66
C VAL A 84 -13.90 21.56 1.80
N SER A 85 -14.70 22.26 0.99
CA SER A 85 -15.68 21.58 0.13
C SER A 85 -14.98 20.73 -0.95
N TYR A 86 -15.67 19.75 -1.55
CA TYR A 86 -15.08 18.94 -2.63
C TYR A 86 -14.58 19.80 -3.81
N ASP A 87 -15.37 20.82 -4.19
CA ASP A 87 -15.02 21.77 -5.25
C ASP A 87 -13.79 22.62 -4.84
N GLU A 88 -13.75 23.12 -3.61
CA GLU A 88 -12.60 23.86 -3.04
C GLU A 88 -11.34 22.99 -2.94
N ALA A 89 -11.48 21.69 -2.63
CA ALA A 89 -10.37 20.74 -2.61
C ALA A 89 -9.82 20.50 -4.03
N ILE A 90 -10.69 20.47 -5.04
CA ILE A 90 -10.30 20.44 -6.46
C ILE A 90 -9.60 21.74 -6.88
N GLU A 91 -10.11 22.90 -6.46
CA GLU A 91 -9.46 24.20 -6.74
C GLU A 91 -8.05 24.27 -6.12
N LEU A 92 -7.90 23.87 -4.85
CA LEU A 92 -6.62 23.79 -4.16
C LEU A 92 -5.66 22.78 -4.83
N TYR A 93 -6.16 21.61 -5.22
CA TYR A 93 -5.41 20.60 -5.96
C TYR A 93 -4.90 21.14 -7.30
N ASN A 94 -5.79 21.74 -8.11
CA ASN A 94 -5.42 22.30 -9.42
C ASN A 94 -4.44 23.47 -9.30
N HIS A 95 -4.59 24.31 -8.27
CA HIS A 95 -3.66 25.40 -7.97
C HIS A 95 -2.27 24.88 -7.57
N ALA A 96 -2.21 23.86 -6.71
CA ALA A 96 -0.97 23.21 -6.30
C ALA A 96 -0.29 22.49 -7.48
N LEU A 97 -1.04 21.75 -8.30
CA LEU A 97 -0.55 21.09 -9.51
C LEU A 97 0.02 22.13 -10.50
N SER A 98 -0.68 23.24 -10.72
CA SER A 98 -0.21 24.33 -11.60
C SER A 98 1.12 24.94 -11.09
N LYS A 99 1.25 25.13 -9.77
CA LYS A 99 2.51 25.58 -9.14
C LYS A 99 3.64 24.56 -9.32
N VAL A 100 3.35 23.26 -9.16
CA VAL A 100 4.34 22.19 -9.37
C VAL A 100 4.81 22.15 -10.82
N ILE A 101 3.91 22.22 -11.80
CA ILE A 101 4.26 22.29 -13.23
C ILE A 101 5.22 23.48 -13.49
N HIS A 102 4.87 24.68 -13.01
CA HIS A 102 5.72 25.86 -13.19
C HIS A 102 7.10 25.74 -12.50
N VAL A 103 7.19 25.03 -11.37
CA VAL A 103 8.47 24.74 -10.71
C VAL A 103 9.31 23.72 -11.50
N LEU A 104 8.69 22.71 -12.09
CA LEU A 104 9.35 21.72 -12.94
C LEU A 104 9.90 22.35 -14.22
N ASP A 105 9.23 23.37 -14.76
CA ASP A 105 9.68 24.13 -15.93
C ASP A 105 10.95 24.98 -15.67
N CYS A 106 11.37 25.22 -14.41
CA CYS A 106 12.72 25.74 -14.14
C CYS A 106 13.70 24.63 -13.72
N PRO A 107 14.74 24.35 -14.53
CA PRO A 107 15.86 23.47 -14.14
C PRO A 107 16.57 23.92 -12.85
N CYS A 108 16.40 25.19 -12.48
CA CYS A 108 17.00 25.82 -11.31
C CYS A 108 16.36 25.45 -9.97
N ILE A 109 15.05 25.15 -9.95
CA ILE A 109 14.26 24.91 -8.72
C ILE A 109 13.70 23.48 -8.72
N GLY A 110 13.43 22.91 -9.89
CA GLY A 110 12.82 21.60 -10.05
C GLY A 110 13.61 20.40 -9.50
N ASN A 111 14.79 20.57 -8.90
CA ASN A 111 15.58 19.49 -8.27
C ASN A 111 15.58 19.54 -6.73
N ASN A 112 14.66 20.27 -6.10
CA ASN A 112 14.57 20.37 -4.64
C ASN A 112 13.61 19.33 -4.00
N ASP A 113 13.77 19.13 -2.68
CA ASP A 113 12.95 18.20 -1.89
C ASP A 113 11.48 18.67 -1.81
N GLU A 114 11.23 19.99 -1.80
CA GLU A 114 9.88 20.55 -1.73
C GLU A 114 9.04 20.19 -2.96
N SER A 115 9.63 20.13 -4.15
CA SER A 115 8.93 19.71 -5.36
C SER A 115 8.54 18.23 -5.31
N LEU A 116 9.40 17.35 -4.79
CA LEU A 116 9.06 15.93 -4.58
C LEU A 116 7.99 15.77 -3.51
N ALA A 117 8.07 16.54 -2.41
CA ALA A 117 7.06 16.52 -1.36
C ALA A 117 5.68 16.96 -1.88
N ALA A 118 5.63 18.02 -2.70
CA ALA A 118 4.41 18.46 -3.35
C ALA A 118 3.84 17.39 -4.31
N ILE A 119 4.69 16.71 -5.09
CA ILE A 119 4.26 15.61 -5.97
C ILE A 119 3.66 14.45 -5.14
N VAL A 120 4.34 14.00 -4.07
CA VAL A 120 3.85 12.92 -3.17
C VAL A 120 2.50 13.29 -2.52
N ILE A 121 2.33 14.55 -2.13
CA ILE A 121 1.06 15.03 -1.56
C ILE A 121 -0.04 15.07 -2.63
N LEU A 122 0.27 15.50 -3.86
CA LEU A 122 -0.68 15.45 -4.98
C LEU A 122 -1.10 14.01 -5.29
N SER A 123 -0.18 13.02 -5.36
CA SER A 123 -0.56 11.61 -5.55
C SER A 123 -1.40 11.07 -4.39
N THR A 124 -1.21 11.60 -3.17
CA THR A 124 -2.06 11.26 -2.02
C THR A 124 -3.46 11.84 -2.19
N CYS A 125 -3.58 13.11 -2.60
CA CYS A 125 -4.87 13.75 -2.88
C CYS A 125 -5.66 13.00 -3.97
N GLU A 126 -4.99 12.53 -5.03
CA GLU A 126 -5.65 11.81 -6.13
C GLU A 126 -6.39 10.55 -5.67
N LEU A 127 -5.88 9.83 -4.67
CA LEU A 127 -6.53 8.64 -4.10
C LEU A 127 -7.89 8.95 -3.44
N PHE A 128 -8.11 10.20 -3.02
CA PHE A 128 -9.35 10.63 -2.36
C PHE A 128 -10.23 11.51 -3.26
N LEU A 129 -9.64 12.30 -4.16
CA LEU A 129 -10.36 13.24 -5.03
C LEU A 129 -10.83 12.62 -6.35
N PHE A 130 -10.17 11.58 -6.87
CA PHE A 130 -10.49 11.04 -8.20
C PHE A 130 -10.82 9.55 -8.14
N HIS A 131 -12.09 9.22 -8.42
CA HIS A 131 -12.56 7.83 -8.50
C HIS A 131 -12.05 7.09 -9.76
N ALA A 132 -11.47 7.80 -10.73
CA ALA A 132 -10.95 7.20 -11.96
C ALA A 132 -9.46 6.87 -11.83
N SER A 133 -9.12 5.59 -12.03
CA SER A 133 -7.72 5.12 -12.05
C SER A 133 -6.84 5.83 -13.07
N THR A 134 -7.43 6.49 -14.08
CA THR A 134 -6.73 7.30 -15.09
C THR A 134 -5.90 8.44 -14.49
N SER A 135 -6.38 9.10 -13.43
CA SER A 135 -5.62 10.20 -12.80
C SER A 135 -4.32 9.68 -12.18
N TRP A 136 -4.43 8.67 -11.32
CA TRP A 136 -3.29 8.07 -10.63
C TRP A 136 -2.31 7.37 -11.59
N ASN A 137 -2.83 6.77 -12.66
CA ASN A 137 -2.01 6.23 -13.75
C ASN A 137 -1.20 7.32 -14.47
N ALA A 138 -1.81 8.48 -14.77
CA ALA A 138 -1.12 9.62 -15.37
C ALA A 138 -0.08 10.22 -14.40
N HIS A 139 -0.37 10.24 -13.10
CA HIS A 139 0.58 10.69 -12.08
C HIS A 139 1.82 9.80 -12.00
N ALA A 140 1.65 8.47 -11.90
CA ALA A 140 2.77 7.53 -11.87
C ALA A 140 3.64 7.59 -13.15
N GLN A 141 3.02 7.88 -14.31
CA GLN A 141 3.74 8.19 -15.55
C GLN A 141 4.53 9.51 -15.43
N GLY A 142 3.89 10.59 -14.97
CA GLY A 142 4.53 11.89 -14.75
C GLY A 142 5.71 11.83 -13.79
N VAL A 143 5.56 11.13 -12.66
CA VAL A 143 6.63 10.83 -11.69
C VAL A 143 7.82 10.16 -12.37
N SER A 144 7.55 9.15 -13.21
CA SER A 144 8.60 8.43 -13.93
C SER A 144 9.31 9.33 -14.95
N GLU A 145 8.58 10.21 -15.64
CA GLU A 145 9.15 11.17 -16.60
C GLU A 145 10.02 12.23 -15.90
N ILE A 146 9.52 12.79 -14.81
CA ILE A 146 10.23 13.75 -13.97
C ILE A 146 11.55 13.12 -13.47
N LEU A 147 11.49 11.92 -12.88
CA LEU A 147 12.69 11.24 -12.37
C LEU A 147 13.64 10.75 -13.47
N ARG A 148 13.20 10.61 -14.72
CA ARG A 148 14.08 10.32 -15.87
C ARG A 148 14.89 11.54 -16.28
N HIS A 149 14.29 12.73 -16.22
CA HIS A 149 14.92 13.99 -16.62
C HIS A 149 15.68 14.71 -15.50
N ARG A 150 15.35 14.44 -14.23
CA ARG A 150 16.14 14.93 -13.09
C ARG A 150 17.47 14.20 -12.98
N ALA A 151 18.56 14.95 -12.88
CA ALA A 151 19.84 14.40 -12.45
C ALA A 151 19.69 13.86 -11.02
N VAL A 152 20.20 12.64 -10.77
CA VAL A 152 20.36 12.15 -9.40
C VAL A 152 21.40 13.04 -8.72
N PRO A 153 21.10 13.67 -7.57
CA PRO A 153 22.08 14.48 -6.85
C PRO A 153 23.36 13.69 -6.53
N GLU A 154 24.53 14.34 -6.58
CA GLU A 154 25.80 13.69 -6.18
C GLU A 154 25.80 13.29 -4.70
N SER A 155 24.97 13.96 -3.89
CA SER A 155 24.63 13.57 -2.53
C SER A 155 23.12 13.76 -2.30
N ASN A 156 22.39 12.66 -2.15
CA ASN A 156 20.96 12.71 -1.83
C ASN A 156 20.76 13.07 -0.35
N THR A 157 19.83 13.97 -0.05
CA THR A 157 19.35 14.19 1.33
C THR A 157 18.59 12.95 1.82
N SER A 158 18.36 12.80 3.13
CA SER A 158 17.46 11.73 3.62
C SER A 158 16.06 11.93 3.05
N SER A 159 15.57 13.17 3.06
CA SER A 159 14.26 13.56 2.53
C SER A 159 14.09 13.17 1.07
N TRP A 160 15.07 13.44 0.21
CA TRP A 160 15.06 13.02 -1.20
C TRP A 160 14.85 11.52 -1.34
N ASN A 161 15.64 10.73 -0.62
CA ASN A 161 15.57 9.27 -0.67
C ASN A 161 14.20 8.77 -0.16
N ASP A 162 13.68 9.33 0.93
CA ASP A 162 12.40 8.94 1.52
C ASP A 162 11.19 9.34 0.65
N LEU A 163 11.25 10.49 -0.03
CA LEU A 163 10.26 10.90 -1.02
C LEU A 163 10.33 10.02 -2.28
N CYS A 164 11.53 9.75 -2.81
CA CYS A 164 11.73 8.82 -3.92
C CYS A 164 11.25 7.40 -3.59
N ARG A 165 11.39 6.93 -2.34
CA ARG A 165 10.82 5.65 -1.88
C ARG A 165 9.30 5.64 -1.94
N ARG A 166 8.62 6.70 -1.50
CA ARG A 166 7.15 6.84 -1.62
C ARG A 166 6.68 6.87 -3.08
N LEU A 167 7.40 7.60 -3.94
CA LEU A 167 7.13 7.63 -5.38
C LEU A 167 7.35 6.26 -6.04
N CYS A 168 8.36 5.51 -5.60
CA CYS A 168 8.62 4.15 -6.06
C CYS A 168 7.45 3.21 -5.74
N VAL A 169 6.88 3.28 -4.53
CA VAL A 169 5.68 2.51 -4.13
C VAL A 169 4.52 2.75 -5.11
N ILE A 170 4.21 4.02 -5.40
CA ILE A 170 3.13 4.40 -6.31
C ILE A 170 3.34 3.77 -7.70
N CYS A 171 4.55 3.91 -8.25
CA CYS A 171 4.87 3.34 -9.57
C CYS A 171 4.88 1.80 -9.58
N VAL A 172 5.33 1.14 -8.50
CA VAL A 172 5.28 -0.33 -8.37
C VAL A 172 3.83 -0.83 -8.33
N ILE A 173 2.96 -0.21 -7.53
CA ILE A 173 1.54 -0.59 -7.46
C ILE A 173 0.87 -0.34 -8.82
N GLN A 174 1.12 0.80 -9.46
CA GLN A 174 0.56 1.13 -10.78
C GLN A 174 1.00 0.12 -11.86
N ALA A 175 2.28 -0.25 -11.88
CA ALA A 175 2.82 -1.20 -12.84
C ALA A 175 2.26 -2.63 -12.63
N LEU A 176 2.17 -3.11 -11.38
CA LEU A 176 1.53 -4.39 -11.04
C LEU A 176 0.04 -4.41 -11.37
N SER A 177 -0.67 -3.31 -11.07
CA SER A 177 -2.10 -3.15 -11.38
C SER A 177 -2.37 -3.19 -12.88
N GLN A 178 -1.50 -2.60 -13.70
CA GLN A 178 -1.59 -2.65 -15.16
C GLN A 178 -0.98 -3.91 -15.80
N LYS A 179 -0.37 -4.80 -15.02
CA LYS A 179 0.44 -5.95 -15.48
C LYS A 179 1.49 -5.53 -16.52
N LYS A 180 2.22 -4.45 -16.24
CA LYS A 180 3.27 -3.84 -17.08
C LYS A 180 4.59 -3.69 -16.32
N PRO A 181 5.73 -3.53 -17.02
CA PRO A 181 6.98 -3.06 -16.43
C PRO A 181 6.84 -1.65 -15.83
N LEU A 182 7.78 -1.26 -14.98
CA LEU A 182 7.93 0.14 -14.55
C LEU A 182 8.28 1.04 -15.74
N ASN A 183 7.72 2.25 -15.79
CA ASN A 183 8.04 3.23 -16.84
C ASN A 183 9.48 3.78 -16.71
N LEU A 184 9.99 3.87 -15.48
CA LEU A 184 11.38 4.24 -15.16
C LEU A 184 12.17 2.96 -14.86
N GLU A 185 13.38 2.86 -15.40
CA GLU A 185 14.19 1.64 -15.32
C GLU A 185 14.58 1.29 -13.87
N PRO A 186 14.58 -0.01 -13.49
CA PRO A 186 15.02 -0.48 -12.17
C PRO A 186 16.34 0.12 -11.66
N ASN A 187 17.33 0.24 -12.54
CA ASN A 187 18.65 0.77 -12.20
C ASN A 187 18.65 2.29 -11.95
N LEU A 188 17.65 3.03 -12.46
CA LEU A 188 17.50 4.46 -12.23
C LEU A 188 16.69 4.70 -10.94
N TRP A 189 15.67 3.87 -10.66
CA TRP A 189 15.03 3.83 -9.34
C TRP A 189 16.04 3.60 -8.21
N ARG A 190 16.91 2.59 -8.34
CA ARG A 190 17.96 2.27 -7.35
C ARG A 190 18.91 3.43 -7.06
N LYS A 191 19.19 4.29 -8.05
CA LYS A 191 19.98 5.53 -7.83
C LYS A 191 19.20 6.58 -7.05
N HIS A 192 17.91 6.76 -7.35
CA HIS A 192 17.06 7.77 -6.70
C HIS A 192 16.69 7.43 -5.25
N ILE A 193 16.43 6.16 -4.92
CA ILE A 193 16.10 5.73 -3.55
C ILE A 193 17.32 5.58 -2.63
N GLY A 194 18.52 5.60 -3.20
CA GLY A 194 19.80 5.40 -2.51
C GLY A 194 19.98 4.00 -1.90
N PRO A 195 21.15 3.74 -1.29
CA PRO A 195 21.38 2.51 -0.53
C PRO A 195 20.46 2.46 0.71
N TRP A 196 20.08 1.26 1.12
CA TRP A 196 19.32 1.03 2.35
C TRP A 196 20.24 0.73 3.54
N ALA A 197 19.87 1.20 4.73
CA ALA A 197 20.71 1.10 5.93
C ALA A 197 20.73 -0.30 6.57
N ALA A 198 19.68 -1.11 6.37
CA ALA A 198 19.54 -2.42 7.02
C ALA A 198 18.72 -3.40 6.16
N PRO A 199 19.02 -4.73 6.17
CA PRO A 199 18.28 -5.72 5.37
C PRO A 199 16.78 -5.80 5.70
N GLU A 200 16.37 -5.52 6.94
CA GLU A 200 14.97 -5.48 7.36
C GLU A 200 14.26 -4.15 7.06
N SER A 201 14.93 -3.18 6.43
CA SER A 201 14.36 -1.85 6.18
C SER A 201 13.36 -1.84 5.01
N PHE A 202 12.52 -0.81 4.96
CA PHE A 202 11.60 -0.58 3.83
C PHE A 202 12.34 -0.38 2.50
N GLY A 203 13.54 0.23 2.51
CA GLY A 203 14.36 0.37 1.31
C GLY A 203 14.77 -0.98 0.71
N ALA A 204 15.04 -1.99 1.55
CA ALA A 204 15.32 -3.35 1.10
C ALA A 204 14.08 -4.02 0.49
N LEU A 205 12.89 -3.81 1.06
CA LEU A 205 11.63 -4.26 0.43
C LEU A 205 11.49 -3.68 -0.98
N LEU A 206 11.68 -2.36 -1.12
CA LEU A 206 11.55 -1.69 -2.40
C LEU A 206 12.54 -2.24 -3.45
N ASP A 207 13.81 -2.40 -3.09
CA ASP A 207 14.83 -2.96 -3.99
C ASP A 207 14.47 -4.35 -4.54
N MET A 208 13.93 -5.23 -3.69
CA MET A 208 13.47 -6.56 -4.11
C MET A 208 12.21 -6.51 -4.99
N THR A 209 11.33 -5.53 -4.76
CA THR A 209 10.06 -5.38 -5.50
C THR A 209 10.21 -4.68 -6.85
N ILE A 210 11.23 -3.83 -7.04
CA ILE A 210 11.43 -3.03 -8.26
C ILE A 210 11.46 -3.87 -9.54
N ASP A 211 12.02 -5.09 -9.52
CA ASP A 211 12.08 -5.94 -10.72
C ASP A 211 10.81 -6.79 -10.94
N ILE A 212 9.92 -6.88 -9.95
CA ILE A 212 8.75 -7.77 -9.97
C ILE A 212 7.72 -7.36 -11.05
N PRO A 213 7.39 -6.07 -11.28
CA PRO A 213 6.45 -5.67 -12.33
C PRO A 213 6.84 -6.18 -13.73
N SER A 214 8.13 -6.17 -14.07
CA SER A 214 8.61 -6.69 -15.37
C SER A 214 8.39 -8.20 -15.50
N VAL A 215 8.76 -8.98 -14.46
CA VAL A 215 8.54 -10.43 -14.43
C VAL A 215 7.05 -10.77 -14.52
N MET A 216 6.21 -10.02 -13.80
CA MET A 216 4.75 -10.16 -13.80
C MET A 216 4.14 -9.83 -15.17
N ALA A 217 4.63 -8.80 -15.85
CA ALA A 217 4.16 -8.40 -17.18
C ALA A 217 4.54 -9.42 -18.27
N GLU A 218 5.77 -9.93 -18.24
CA GLU A 218 6.21 -11.01 -19.13
C GLU A 218 5.39 -12.30 -18.88
N ALA A 219 5.17 -12.66 -17.62
CA ALA A 219 4.33 -13.78 -17.24
C ALA A 219 2.87 -13.61 -17.71
N HIS A 220 2.28 -12.43 -17.53
CA HIS A 220 0.92 -12.14 -17.97
C HIS A 220 0.79 -12.18 -19.51
N THR A 221 1.78 -11.67 -20.23
CA THR A 221 1.85 -11.77 -21.70
C THR A 221 1.89 -13.22 -22.16
N LEU A 222 2.64 -14.07 -21.47
CA LEU A 222 2.74 -15.51 -21.74
C LEU A 222 1.43 -16.27 -21.45
N ALA A 223 0.71 -15.86 -20.39
CA ALA A 223 -0.60 -16.40 -20.06
C ALA A 223 -1.63 -16.05 -21.14
N LEU A 224 -1.68 -14.79 -21.59
CA LEU A 224 -2.61 -14.32 -22.62
C LEU A 224 -2.36 -14.94 -24.00
N SER A 225 -1.11 -15.27 -24.34
CA SER A 225 -0.78 -15.90 -25.63
C SER A 225 -1.16 -17.38 -25.71
N ASN A 226 -1.65 -17.98 -24.61
CA ASN A 226 -1.85 -19.43 -24.47
C ASN A 226 -0.59 -20.23 -24.86
N GLU A 227 0.58 -19.77 -24.40
CA GLU A 227 1.86 -20.43 -24.68
C GLU A 227 1.81 -21.92 -24.29
N LYS A 228 2.26 -22.76 -25.23
CA LYS A 228 2.32 -24.22 -25.09
C LYS A 228 3.73 -24.71 -24.78
N ASP A 229 4.72 -23.84 -24.92
CA ASP A 229 6.10 -24.07 -24.47
C ASP A 229 6.16 -24.20 -22.94
N ARG A 230 6.10 -25.46 -22.50
CA ARG A 230 6.18 -25.86 -21.08
C ARG A 230 7.43 -25.31 -20.41
N ASP A 231 8.57 -25.26 -21.10
CA ASP A 231 9.84 -24.88 -20.50
C ASP A 231 9.88 -23.36 -20.26
N LYS A 232 9.31 -22.55 -21.16
CA LYS A 232 9.05 -21.13 -20.88
C LYS A 232 8.13 -20.93 -19.69
N VAL A 233 7.00 -21.64 -19.61
CA VAL A 233 6.04 -21.50 -18.50
C VAL A 233 6.70 -21.88 -17.16
N LEU A 234 7.43 -23.00 -17.13
CA LEU A 234 8.20 -23.42 -15.94
C LEU A 234 9.28 -22.39 -15.56
N ARG A 235 9.95 -21.75 -16.52
CA ARG A 235 10.93 -20.68 -16.25
C ARG A 235 10.31 -19.54 -15.45
N TYR A 236 9.12 -19.05 -15.85
CA TYR A 236 8.45 -17.98 -15.09
C TYR A 236 7.86 -18.46 -13.78
N VAL A 237 7.31 -19.68 -13.69
CA VAL A 237 6.86 -20.25 -12.41
C VAL A 237 8.01 -20.33 -11.40
N ASN A 238 9.20 -20.73 -11.84
CA ASN A 238 10.40 -20.79 -11.00
C ASN A 238 10.87 -19.38 -10.57
N LEU A 239 10.95 -18.43 -11.51
CA LEU A 239 11.35 -17.05 -11.23
C LEU A 239 10.36 -16.31 -10.29
N LEU A 240 9.06 -16.53 -10.48
CA LEU A 240 8.02 -16.04 -9.59
C LEU A 240 8.10 -16.70 -8.20
N THR A 241 8.38 -18.00 -8.14
CA THR A 241 8.62 -18.73 -6.88
C THR A 241 9.85 -18.21 -6.14
N GLU A 242 10.92 -17.85 -6.84
CA GLU A 242 12.11 -17.20 -6.28
C GLU A 242 11.77 -15.83 -5.68
N LYS A 243 11.08 -14.96 -6.43
CA LYS A 243 10.64 -13.64 -5.94
C LYS A 243 9.67 -13.76 -4.74
N PHE A 244 8.78 -14.75 -4.74
CA PHE A 244 7.92 -15.05 -3.58
C PHE A 244 8.75 -15.43 -2.34
N ARG A 245 9.68 -16.38 -2.47
CA ARG A 245 10.53 -16.82 -1.35
C ARG A 245 11.40 -15.68 -0.80
N LEU A 246 11.93 -14.83 -1.68
CA LEU A 246 12.71 -13.64 -1.31
C LEU A 246 11.90 -12.68 -0.41
N LEU A 247 10.64 -12.40 -0.76
CA LEU A 247 9.73 -11.58 0.04
C LEU A 247 9.33 -12.28 1.36
N ASP A 248 9.11 -13.59 1.34
CA ASP A 248 8.74 -14.35 2.55
C ASP A 248 9.90 -14.45 3.56
N ASP A 249 11.11 -14.74 3.10
CA ASP A 249 12.31 -14.81 3.95
C ASP A 249 12.64 -13.40 4.52
N TRP A 250 12.42 -12.31 3.77
CA TRP A 250 12.49 -10.94 4.30
C TRP A 250 11.41 -10.67 5.36
N ARG A 251 10.15 -11.04 5.11
CA ARG A 251 9.04 -10.88 6.05
C ARG A 251 9.30 -11.63 7.37
N ALA A 252 9.87 -12.83 7.28
CA ALA A 252 10.30 -13.63 8.43
C ALA A 252 11.52 -13.04 9.16
N LEU A 253 12.42 -12.33 8.46
CA LEU A 253 13.51 -11.57 9.08
C LEU A 253 12.96 -10.35 9.85
N VAL A 254 12.10 -9.54 9.23
CA VAL A 254 11.46 -8.36 9.84
C VAL A 254 10.70 -8.74 11.11
N HIS A 255 9.86 -9.78 11.04
CA HIS A 255 9.07 -10.24 12.19
C HIS A 255 9.97 -10.64 13.38
N ARG A 256 11.05 -11.40 13.13
CA ARG A 256 12.02 -11.79 14.17
C ARG A 256 12.78 -10.59 14.74
N ASN A 257 13.23 -9.67 13.89
CA ASN A 257 14.01 -8.51 14.32
C ASN A 257 13.18 -7.53 15.17
N ILE A 258 11.91 -7.30 14.83
CA ILE A 258 11.02 -6.45 15.62
C ILE A 258 10.69 -7.10 16.97
N ALA A 259 10.36 -8.40 16.98
CA ALA A 259 10.12 -9.14 18.21
C ALA A 259 11.34 -9.11 19.15
N ALA A 260 12.55 -9.23 18.61
CA ALA A 260 13.79 -9.17 19.38
C ALA A 260 14.14 -7.76 19.90
N ARG A 261 13.89 -6.70 19.12
CA ARG A 261 14.22 -5.31 19.51
C ARG A 261 13.22 -4.70 20.48
N ASN A 262 11.93 -4.86 20.20
CA ASN A 262 10.88 -4.10 20.88
C ASN A 262 10.20 -4.89 22.00
N GLN A 263 10.51 -6.19 22.16
CA GLN A 263 9.80 -7.13 23.04
C GLN A 263 8.30 -7.28 22.71
N THR A 264 7.86 -6.76 21.56
CA THR A 264 6.50 -6.82 21.02
C THR A 264 6.53 -7.46 19.64
N PRO A 265 5.58 -8.34 19.29
CA PRO A 265 5.51 -8.89 17.93
C PRO A 265 5.18 -7.80 16.92
N LEU A 266 5.52 -8.03 15.64
CA LEU A 266 5.18 -7.14 14.52
C LEU A 266 3.66 -6.85 14.44
N PHE A 267 2.86 -7.90 14.66
CA PHE A 267 1.42 -7.84 14.79
C PHE A 267 0.92 -8.92 15.76
N TRP A 268 -0.30 -8.77 16.26
CA TRP A 268 -1.01 -9.78 17.05
C TRP A 268 -2.49 -9.83 16.66
N SER A 269 -3.15 -10.94 16.99
CA SER A 269 -4.58 -11.15 16.71
C SER A 269 -5.45 -10.63 17.86
N VAL A 270 -6.56 -9.97 17.54
CA VAL A 270 -7.64 -9.61 18.48
C VAL A 270 -9.00 -9.93 17.85
N PRO A 271 -10.09 -10.13 18.62
CA PRO A 271 -11.44 -10.26 18.07
C PRO A 271 -11.82 -9.03 17.23
N SER A 272 -12.33 -9.24 16.01
CA SER A 272 -12.73 -8.16 15.10
C SER A 272 -13.93 -7.39 15.66
N ARG A 273 -13.83 -6.06 15.68
CA ARG A 273 -14.91 -5.15 16.09
C ARG A 273 -15.64 -4.51 14.92
N ALA A 274 -15.01 -4.36 13.77
CA ALA A 274 -15.63 -3.73 12.60
C ALA A 274 -16.83 -4.55 12.09
N SER A 275 -17.85 -3.87 11.54
CA SER A 275 -19.00 -4.52 10.91
C SER A 275 -18.77 -4.55 9.40
N ASN A 276 -18.90 -5.72 8.79
CA ASN A 276 -18.69 -5.90 7.35
C ASN A 276 -20.01 -6.37 6.69
N PRO A 277 -20.52 -5.73 5.62
CA PRO A 277 -21.71 -6.19 4.90
C PRO A 277 -21.60 -7.62 4.36
N ALA A 278 -20.39 -8.12 4.09
CA ALA A 278 -20.19 -9.51 3.70
C ALA A 278 -20.47 -10.52 4.84
N ASP A 279 -20.53 -10.07 6.10
CA ASP A 279 -21.00 -10.90 7.22
C ASP A 279 -22.54 -11.08 7.21
N ASP A 280 -23.29 -10.25 6.46
CA ASP A 280 -24.76 -10.31 6.44
C ASP A 280 -25.25 -11.64 5.86
N GLY A 281 -25.97 -12.41 6.69
CA GLY A 281 -26.48 -13.75 6.34
C GLY A 281 -25.63 -14.91 6.88
N TYR A 282 -24.47 -14.64 7.49
CA TYR A 282 -23.68 -15.63 8.22
C TYR A 282 -23.98 -15.56 9.74
N PRO A 283 -23.94 -16.69 10.47
CA PRO A 283 -24.13 -16.70 11.92
C PRO A 283 -22.93 -16.15 12.71
N GLU A 284 -21.75 -16.13 12.07
CA GLU A 284 -20.48 -15.64 12.60
C GLU A 284 -19.80 -14.78 11.52
N LYS A 285 -18.93 -13.85 11.92
CA LYS A 285 -18.16 -13.03 10.98
C LYS A 285 -17.26 -13.89 10.11
N LEU A 286 -17.11 -13.52 8.83
CA LEU A 286 -16.16 -14.15 7.90
C LEU A 286 -14.70 -14.04 8.38
N PHE A 287 -14.39 -12.93 9.05
CA PHE A 287 -13.11 -12.70 9.72
C PHE A 287 -13.36 -12.39 11.21
N PRO A 288 -13.46 -13.40 12.08
CA PRO A 288 -13.74 -13.19 13.50
C PRO A 288 -12.58 -12.52 14.26
N PHE A 289 -11.41 -12.36 13.63
CA PHE A 289 -10.22 -11.73 14.19
C PHE A 289 -9.65 -10.67 13.24
N ALA A 290 -9.13 -9.60 13.83
CA ALA A 290 -8.34 -8.56 13.18
C ALA A 290 -6.85 -8.66 13.61
N LEU A 291 -5.93 -8.28 12.71
CA LEU A 291 -4.51 -8.14 13.01
C LEU A 291 -4.22 -6.71 13.42
N ILE A 292 -3.71 -6.53 14.64
CA ILE A 292 -3.25 -5.24 15.16
C ILE A 292 -1.74 -5.19 15.01
N PHE A 293 -1.21 -4.14 14.40
CA PHE A 293 0.22 -3.95 14.19
C PHE A 293 0.82 -3.10 15.30
N SER A 294 2.13 -3.23 15.51
CA SER A 294 2.87 -2.41 16.47
C SER A 294 2.95 -0.93 16.08
N SER A 295 2.87 -0.60 14.77
CA SER A 295 2.71 0.76 14.26
C SER A 295 2.25 0.77 12.79
N VAL A 296 1.92 1.96 12.26
CA VAL A 296 1.58 2.17 10.83
C VAL A 296 2.80 1.92 9.92
N GLU A 297 3.98 2.34 10.37
CA GLU A 297 5.26 2.10 9.69
C GLU A 297 5.62 0.61 9.64
N ALA A 298 5.12 -0.18 10.60
CA ALA A 298 5.26 -1.62 10.62
C ALA A 298 4.22 -2.33 9.74
N ALA A 299 2.98 -1.82 9.71
CA ALA A 299 1.90 -2.34 8.87
C ALA A 299 2.15 -2.10 7.37
N SER A 300 2.52 -0.87 6.99
CA SER A 300 2.71 -0.44 5.60
C SER A 300 3.55 -1.41 4.74
N PRO A 301 4.80 -1.74 5.11
CA PRO A 301 5.64 -2.60 4.29
C PRO A 301 5.20 -4.07 4.35
N TRP A 302 4.59 -4.51 5.46
CA TRP A 302 4.06 -5.87 5.58
C TRP A 302 2.84 -6.07 4.65
N ILE A 303 1.94 -5.08 4.57
CA ILE A 303 0.75 -5.11 3.71
C ILE A 303 1.17 -5.01 2.23
N LEU A 304 2.05 -4.07 1.89
CA LEU A 304 2.58 -3.94 0.53
C LEU A 304 3.24 -5.24 0.06
N GLY A 305 4.19 -5.77 0.84
CA GLY A 305 4.87 -7.03 0.53
C GLY A 305 3.91 -8.20 0.39
N SER A 306 2.95 -8.34 1.31
CA SER A 306 1.97 -9.43 1.27
C SER A 306 1.00 -9.33 0.08
N SER A 307 0.64 -8.12 -0.36
CA SER A 307 -0.16 -7.92 -1.58
C SER A 307 0.60 -8.35 -2.83
N ILE A 308 1.88 -7.95 -2.95
CA ILE A 308 2.75 -8.35 -4.06
C ILE A 308 2.97 -9.87 -4.07
N MET A 309 3.12 -10.49 -2.90
CA MET A 309 3.18 -11.95 -2.77
C MET A 309 1.88 -12.63 -3.26
N LEU A 310 0.71 -12.06 -2.98
CA LEU A 310 -0.57 -12.62 -3.43
C LEU A 310 -0.74 -12.53 -4.96
N ASP A 311 -0.37 -11.40 -5.57
CA ASP A 311 -0.29 -11.22 -7.04
C ASP A 311 0.61 -12.27 -7.70
N ILE A 312 1.78 -12.53 -7.11
CA ILE A 312 2.72 -13.57 -7.57
C ILE A 312 2.09 -14.96 -7.47
N LEU A 313 1.48 -15.29 -6.33
CA LEU A 313 0.84 -16.59 -6.12
C LEU A 313 -0.31 -16.83 -7.10
N GLU A 314 -1.15 -15.83 -7.33
CA GLU A 314 -2.23 -15.92 -8.32
C GLU A 314 -1.70 -16.23 -9.72
N THR A 315 -0.61 -15.56 -10.12
CA THR A 315 0.04 -15.79 -11.42
C THR A 315 0.63 -17.20 -11.53
N ILE A 316 1.27 -17.71 -10.47
CA ILE A 316 1.76 -19.10 -10.39
C ILE A 316 0.60 -20.10 -10.50
N LEU A 317 -0.51 -19.85 -9.80
CA LEU A 317 -1.67 -20.73 -9.80
C LEU A 317 -2.37 -20.76 -11.17
N LEU A 318 -2.45 -19.62 -11.86
CA LEU A 318 -2.96 -19.53 -13.23
C LEU A 318 -2.12 -20.37 -14.21
N PHE A 319 -0.78 -20.29 -14.13
CA PHE A 319 0.09 -21.14 -14.94
C PHE A 319 -0.06 -22.63 -14.62
N ARG A 320 -0.29 -23.02 -13.36
CA ARG A 320 -0.56 -24.42 -13.01
C ARG A 320 -1.88 -24.93 -13.55
N GLY A 321 -2.92 -24.10 -13.58
CA GLY A 321 -4.18 -24.42 -14.25
C GLY A 321 -3.96 -24.73 -15.73
N SER A 322 -3.20 -23.88 -16.43
CA SER A 322 -2.81 -24.12 -17.82
C SER A 322 -2.02 -25.42 -18.00
N LEU A 323 -0.98 -25.66 -17.18
CA LEU A 323 -0.17 -26.89 -17.23
C LEU A 323 -0.98 -28.16 -16.93
N GLY A 324 -1.95 -28.11 -16.00
CA GLY A 324 -2.85 -29.23 -15.73
C GLY A 324 -3.77 -29.55 -16.91
N SER A 325 -4.23 -28.53 -17.64
CA SER A 325 -5.07 -28.72 -18.84
C SER A 325 -4.35 -29.44 -20.00
N LEU A 326 -3.01 -29.44 -20.01
CA LEU A 326 -2.18 -30.16 -20.98
C LEU A 326 -2.06 -31.67 -20.69
N GLY A 327 -2.81 -32.21 -19.72
CA GLY A 327 -2.95 -33.66 -19.49
C GLY A 327 -1.76 -34.33 -18.81
N VAL A 328 -0.85 -33.56 -18.20
CA VAL A 328 0.34 -34.09 -17.52
C VAL A 328 0.02 -34.37 -16.05
N SER A 329 0.15 -35.64 -15.64
CA SER A 329 0.08 -36.04 -14.23
C SER A 329 1.13 -35.27 -13.42
N SER A 330 0.71 -34.67 -12.31
CA SER A 330 1.54 -33.79 -11.48
C SER A 330 2.51 -34.58 -10.57
N SER A 331 3.45 -35.31 -11.17
CA SER A 331 4.63 -35.84 -10.48
C SER A 331 5.75 -34.79 -10.39
N LEU A 332 5.40 -33.56 -9.96
CA LEU A 332 6.35 -32.47 -9.73
C LEU A 332 6.74 -32.46 -8.24
N GLY A 333 7.35 -33.56 -7.75
CA GLY A 333 7.53 -33.73 -6.30
C GLY A 333 8.37 -34.89 -5.77
N GLU A 334 9.03 -35.70 -6.61
CA GLU A 334 9.99 -36.73 -6.13
C GLU A 334 11.38 -36.49 -6.72
N SER A 335 12.02 -35.41 -6.27
CA SER A 335 13.47 -35.28 -6.36
C SER A 335 14.11 -36.22 -5.36
N LEU A 336 14.86 -37.21 -5.84
CA LEU A 336 15.39 -38.33 -5.05
C LEU A 336 16.74 -37.97 -4.40
N ASP A 337 16.82 -36.78 -3.80
CA ASP A 337 18.03 -36.28 -3.15
C ASP A 337 17.71 -35.54 -1.84
N GLY A 338 18.56 -35.72 -0.83
CA GLY A 338 18.23 -35.53 0.59
C GLY A 338 17.99 -34.10 1.09
N TYR A 339 17.90 -33.11 0.20
CA TYR A 339 17.52 -31.75 0.56
C TYR A 339 15.99 -31.63 0.63
N LYS A 340 15.47 -31.13 1.76
CA LYS A 340 14.08 -30.67 1.84
C LYS A 340 13.91 -29.41 1.00
N GLU A 341 13.71 -29.60 -0.30
CA GLU A 341 13.32 -28.53 -1.22
C GLU A 341 12.02 -27.90 -0.69
N LYS A 342 12.07 -26.61 -0.27
CA LYS A 342 10.87 -25.88 0.19
C LYS A 342 9.81 -26.01 -0.91
N SER A 343 8.70 -26.70 -0.64
CA SER A 343 7.66 -27.00 -1.63
C SER A 343 7.25 -25.75 -2.42
N SER A 344 6.97 -25.92 -3.72
CA SER A 344 6.52 -24.80 -4.54
C SER A 344 5.22 -24.20 -3.95
N PRO A 345 5.07 -22.86 -3.87
CA PRO A 345 3.93 -22.23 -3.21
C PRO A 345 2.60 -22.66 -3.82
N ASN A 346 1.53 -22.81 -3.03
CA ASN A 346 0.28 -23.43 -3.44
C ASN A 346 -0.96 -22.58 -3.10
N GLN A 347 -2.17 -23.13 -3.33
CA GLN A 347 -3.42 -22.41 -3.10
C GLN A 347 -3.62 -22.05 -1.62
N ALA A 348 -3.22 -22.90 -0.67
CA ALA A 348 -3.33 -22.63 0.76
C ALA A 348 -2.40 -21.50 1.22
N ASP A 349 -1.23 -21.33 0.59
CA ASP A 349 -0.36 -20.17 0.83
C ASP A 349 -1.05 -18.87 0.38
N ALA A 350 -1.79 -18.92 -0.74
CA ALA A 350 -2.57 -17.79 -1.25
C ALA A 350 -3.78 -17.49 -0.36
N ASP A 351 -4.54 -18.53 0.04
CA ASP A 351 -5.68 -18.40 0.96
C ASP A 351 -5.23 -17.80 2.31
N HIS A 352 -4.05 -18.20 2.79
CA HIS A 352 -3.46 -17.68 4.03
C HIS A 352 -3.09 -16.20 3.90
N ILE A 353 -2.38 -15.80 2.84
CA ILE A 353 -2.00 -14.40 2.63
C ILE A 353 -3.24 -13.52 2.40
N ALA A 354 -4.20 -13.96 1.59
CA ALA A 354 -5.45 -13.25 1.36
C ALA A 354 -6.24 -13.04 2.67
N ARG A 355 -6.37 -14.09 3.49
CA ARG A 355 -7.00 -13.98 4.81
C ARG A 355 -6.27 -12.97 5.70
N MET A 356 -4.95 -13.07 5.81
CA MET A 356 -4.17 -12.16 6.67
C MET A 356 -4.25 -10.69 6.20
N LEU A 357 -4.31 -10.45 4.88
CA LEU A 357 -4.57 -9.13 4.33
C LEU A 357 -5.96 -8.61 4.71
N CYS A 358 -7.03 -9.41 4.58
CA CYS A 358 -8.38 -9.03 5.00
C CYS A 358 -8.42 -8.66 6.49
N GLN A 359 -7.74 -9.45 7.34
CA GLN A 359 -7.67 -9.21 8.78
C GLN A 359 -6.86 -7.96 9.15
N SER A 360 -5.99 -7.45 8.27
CA SER A 360 -5.23 -6.20 8.49
C SER A 360 -6.05 -4.93 8.21
N VAL A 361 -7.18 -5.02 7.50
CA VAL A 361 -7.97 -3.86 7.08
C VAL A 361 -8.57 -3.12 8.28
N GLU A 362 -9.11 -3.83 9.28
CA GLU A 362 -9.70 -3.20 10.47
C GLU A 362 -8.70 -2.33 11.23
N TYR A 363 -7.43 -2.75 11.36
CA TYR A 363 -6.39 -1.91 11.95
C TYR A 363 -6.16 -0.65 11.11
N CYS A 364 -6.01 -0.80 9.80
CA CYS A 364 -5.72 0.34 8.91
C CYS A 364 -6.82 1.40 8.97
N TYR A 365 -8.09 1.01 9.01
CA TYR A 365 -9.24 1.93 9.01
C TYR A 365 -9.61 2.54 10.38
N ARG A 366 -8.76 2.39 11.40
CA ARG A 366 -8.96 3.10 12.69
C ARG A 366 -8.72 4.60 12.54
N SER A 367 -9.48 5.39 13.30
CA SER A 367 -9.38 6.86 13.35
C SER A 367 -7.97 7.35 13.71
N GLU A 368 -7.23 6.61 14.54
CA GLU A 368 -5.83 6.88 14.92
C GLU A 368 -4.83 6.83 13.74
N ASN A 369 -5.17 6.15 12.64
CA ASN A 369 -4.30 5.99 11.47
C ASN A 369 -4.60 6.99 10.34
N GLY A 370 -5.65 7.81 10.49
CA GLY A 370 -6.01 8.88 9.54
C GLY A 370 -6.03 8.43 8.08
N THR A 371 -5.46 9.24 7.19
CA THR A 371 -5.38 8.92 5.76
C THR A 371 -4.32 7.89 5.39
N PHE A 372 -3.41 7.51 6.30
CA PHE A 372 -2.40 6.48 6.01
C PHE A 372 -3.04 5.09 5.87
N GLY A 373 -4.11 4.80 6.62
CA GLY A 373 -4.85 3.54 6.52
C GLY A 373 -5.36 3.23 5.12
N PRO A 374 -6.19 4.10 4.51
CA PRO A 374 -6.62 3.97 3.12
C PRO A 374 -5.46 3.91 2.12
N GLN A 375 -4.43 4.74 2.29
CA GLN A 375 -3.23 4.73 1.41
C GLN A 375 -2.49 3.39 1.43
N ILE A 376 -2.30 2.79 2.61
CA ILE A 376 -1.61 1.51 2.77
C ILE A 376 -2.45 0.36 2.21
N THR A 377 -3.77 0.43 2.39
CA THR A 377 -4.66 -0.65 1.97
C THR A 377 -4.98 -0.63 0.48
N CYS A 378 -4.88 0.50 -0.25
CA CYS A 378 -5.38 0.62 -1.63
C CYS A 378 -4.93 -0.52 -2.57
N ASN A 379 -3.64 -0.89 -2.54
CA ASN A 379 -3.12 -2.03 -3.30
C ASN A 379 -3.72 -3.37 -2.82
N ALA A 380 -3.74 -3.59 -1.50
CA ALA A 380 -4.32 -4.79 -0.92
C ALA A 380 -5.80 -4.95 -1.29
N GLN A 381 -6.58 -3.86 -1.31
CA GLN A 381 -7.98 -3.90 -1.74
C GLN A 381 -8.09 -4.38 -3.19
N ALA A 382 -7.29 -3.80 -4.10
CA ALA A 382 -7.28 -4.18 -5.51
C ALA A 382 -6.84 -5.65 -5.73
N THR A 383 -5.77 -6.10 -5.08
CA THR A 383 -5.30 -7.49 -5.18
C THR A 383 -6.31 -8.48 -4.59
N LEU A 384 -6.93 -8.17 -3.43
CA LEU A 384 -7.96 -9.02 -2.82
C LEU A 384 -9.23 -9.12 -3.70
N LEU A 385 -9.66 -7.99 -4.29
CA LEU A 385 -10.80 -7.96 -5.22
C LEU A 385 -10.56 -8.88 -6.42
N GLY A 386 -9.39 -8.81 -7.06
CA GLY A 386 -9.02 -9.71 -8.15
C GLY A 386 -8.99 -11.18 -7.71
N TYR A 387 -8.29 -11.44 -6.60
CA TYR A 387 -8.09 -12.78 -6.06
C TYR A 387 -9.40 -13.52 -5.72
N PHE A 388 -10.35 -12.82 -5.09
CA PHE A 388 -11.65 -13.39 -4.74
C PHE A 388 -12.64 -13.40 -5.91
N ALA A 389 -12.58 -12.46 -6.84
CA ALA A 389 -13.42 -12.49 -8.05
C ALA A 389 -13.19 -13.77 -8.89
N GLY A 390 -11.96 -14.31 -8.88
CA GLY A 390 -11.62 -15.58 -9.52
C GLY A 390 -11.97 -16.85 -8.72
N ARG A 391 -12.43 -16.75 -7.46
CA ARG A 391 -12.55 -17.90 -6.53
C ARG A 391 -13.82 -17.94 -5.67
N GLY A 392 -14.60 -16.87 -5.61
CA GLY A 392 -15.75 -16.71 -4.69
C GLY A 392 -17.09 -16.38 -5.38
N PRO A 393 -18.15 -16.13 -4.59
CA PRO A 393 -19.50 -15.85 -5.10
C PRO A 393 -19.62 -14.44 -5.69
N GLY A 394 -19.02 -14.23 -6.86
CA GLY A 394 -19.14 -13.01 -7.65
C GLY A 394 -18.32 -11.82 -7.14
N THR A 395 -18.30 -10.75 -7.94
CA THR A 395 -17.58 -9.51 -7.64
C THR A 395 -18.18 -8.73 -6.47
N SER A 396 -19.49 -8.90 -6.19
CA SER A 396 -20.17 -8.26 -5.05
C SER A 396 -19.54 -8.68 -3.73
N PHE A 397 -19.29 -9.98 -3.52
CA PHE A 397 -18.69 -10.49 -2.28
C PHE A 397 -17.34 -9.83 -1.99
N GLY A 398 -16.49 -9.66 -3.02
CA GLY A 398 -15.21 -8.95 -2.87
C GLY A 398 -15.38 -7.47 -2.54
N ILE A 399 -16.34 -6.79 -3.16
CA ILE A 399 -16.64 -5.37 -2.92
C ILE A 399 -17.18 -5.16 -1.49
N ASP A 400 -18.09 -6.02 -1.05
CA ASP A 400 -18.66 -5.99 0.30
C ASP A 400 -17.59 -6.30 1.35
N LEU A 401 -16.68 -7.24 1.07
CA LEU A 401 -15.52 -7.57 1.92
C LEU A 401 -14.67 -6.35 2.28
N MET A 402 -14.62 -5.32 1.44
CA MET A 402 -13.80 -4.13 1.65
C MET A 402 -14.57 -2.97 2.30
N GLN A 403 -15.89 -3.08 2.46
CA GLN A 403 -16.77 -2.05 3.05
C GLN A 403 -16.84 -2.17 4.59
N PHE A 404 -15.70 -2.03 5.27
CA PHE A 404 -15.68 -2.00 6.73
C PHE A 404 -16.33 -0.72 7.27
N LYS A 405 -17.40 -0.88 8.06
CA LYS A 405 -17.92 0.21 8.89
C LYS A 405 -17.09 0.25 10.18
N PRO A 406 -16.48 1.39 10.54
CA PRO A 406 -15.77 1.52 11.81
C PRO A 406 -16.72 1.26 12.98
N PRO A 407 -16.23 0.75 14.12
CA PRO A 407 -17.06 0.61 15.32
C PRO A 407 -17.65 1.97 15.73
N PRO A 408 -18.89 2.04 16.23
CA PRO A 408 -19.52 3.30 16.64
C PRO A 408 -18.89 3.95 17.89
N GLU A 409 -17.78 3.42 18.40
CA GLU A 409 -17.09 3.80 19.64
C GLU A 409 -15.55 3.87 19.45
N LEU A 410 -15.06 4.75 18.55
CA LEU A 410 -13.64 5.13 18.42
C LEU A 410 -13.44 6.59 17.95
#